data_AF-A0A0S4IST0-F1
#
_entry.id   AF-A0A0S4IST0-F1
#
_cell.length_a   1.000
_cell.length_b   1.000
_cell.length_c   1.000
_cell.angle_alpha   90.00
_cell.angle_beta   90.00
_cell.angle_gamma   90.00
#
_symmetry.space_group_name_H-M   'P 1'
#
loop_
_entity.id
_entity.type
_entity.pdbx_description
1 polymer ?
#
loop_
_entity_poly.entity_id
_entity_poly.type
_entity_poly.pdbx_seq_one_letter_code
_entity_poly.pdbx_strand_id
1 'polypeptide(L)'
;MRCSMSWRQRGAASYDKFWEWCAASGVTSKQLSIRSVGSICDRGLFLEEHVKSGTVLASIPYKLCMNRELLGTNSKFLPPAPLLGLALHKARLNPEGAEHLWLALYIATLRVQPKRESFGPYFDVLPNTLALELGRKATLESLAGSELNDFREIEAATRSHVSLAGRFASRYAALHRRRARRLPTPSKASDALPTSKEYHTFIDCTSHANVAAAHDLVISRSFPLPWGCRESAPRDLATFLEETEDVETVPSLVPLLDLVNAAPLSSSSPQEGRSNCSIFTCTASQFLHEGTRKTRKVVSSPASRLGRKRVVLCASRDIAAGEELLMDYNIDDAPAAAYRFGFV
;
A
#
# COMPACT_ATOMS: atom_id res chain seq x y z
N MET A 1 -12.68 28.21 2.44
CA MET A 1 -11.31 27.67 2.39
C MET A 1 -11.31 26.48 1.44
N ARG A 2 -10.73 26.60 0.23
CA ARG A 2 -10.51 25.44 -0.63
C ARG A 2 -9.27 24.71 -0.10
N CYS A 3 -9.46 23.52 0.45
CA CYS A 3 -8.36 22.66 0.87
C CYS A 3 -7.70 22.08 -0.40
N SER A 4 -6.95 22.88 -1.16
CA SER A 4 -6.06 22.33 -2.19
C SER A 4 -4.82 21.83 -1.48
N MET A 5 -4.94 20.68 -0.82
CA MET A 5 -3.77 19.92 -0.37
C MET A 5 -3.10 19.34 -1.61
N SER A 6 -2.33 20.18 -2.31
CA SER A 6 -1.26 19.67 -3.16
C SER A 6 -0.40 18.80 -2.26
N TRP A 7 -0.15 17.55 -2.66
CA TRP A 7 0.83 16.67 -2.07
C TRP A 7 2.20 17.36 -2.10
N ARG A 8 2.51 18.18 -1.10
CA ARG A 8 3.79 18.87 -1.06
C ARG A 8 4.83 17.85 -0.68
N GLN A 9 5.53 17.35 -1.69
CA GLN A 9 6.76 16.59 -1.50
C GLN A 9 7.68 17.39 -0.59
N ARG A 10 8.06 16.78 0.52
CA ARG A 10 9.12 17.28 1.37
C ARG A 10 10.41 16.59 0.92
N GLY A 11 11.46 17.38 0.71
CA GLY A 11 12.75 16.94 0.15
C GLY A 11 13.55 16.03 1.09
N ALA A 12 14.87 16.02 0.96
CA ALA A 12 15.78 15.12 1.68
C ALA A 12 15.53 15.01 3.21
N ALA A 13 15.16 16.11 3.88
CA ALA A 13 14.85 16.13 5.31
C ALA A 13 13.65 15.26 5.73
N SER A 14 12.80 14.82 4.78
CA SER A 14 11.74 13.85 5.04
C SER A 14 12.19 12.40 4.96
N TYR A 15 13.31 12.11 4.27
CA TYR A 15 13.88 10.77 4.21
C TYR A 15 14.52 10.38 5.55
N ASP A 16 15.23 11.30 6.20
CA ASP A 16 15.83 11.05 7.51
C ASP A 16 14.78 10.67 8.56
N LYS A 17 13.69 11.45 8.63
CA LYS A 17 12.55 11.17 9.51
C LYS A 17 11.88 9.84 9.21
N PHE A 18 11.83 9.45 7.94
CA PHE A 18 11.29 8.16 7.54
C PHE A 18 12.19 7.01 7.99
N TRP A 19 13.51 7.13 7.83
CA TRP A 19 14.45 6.11 8.30
C TRP A 19 14.47 6.00 9.82
N GLU A 20 14.45 7.13 10.55
CA GLU A 20 14.29 7.16 12.00
C GLU A 20 13.01 6.44 12.44
N TRP A 21 11.90 6.73 11.76
CA TRP A 21 10.62 6.09 12.03
C TRP A 21 10.64 4.58 11.74
N CYS A 22 11.24 4.16 10.62
CA CYS A 22 11.42 2.75 10.27
C CYS A 22 12.21 2.01 11.35
N ALA A 23 13.35 2.56 11.76
CA ALA A 23 14.20 2.00 12.81
C ALA A 23 13.44 1.90 14.15
N ALA A 24 12.77 2.98 14.57
CA ALA A 24 11.95 2.99 15.79
C ALA A 24 10.78 2.00 15.75
N SER A 25 10.28 1.69 14.55
CA SER A 25 9.17 0.77 14.33
C SER A 25 9.61 -0.71 14.24
N GLY A 26 10.92 -0.97 14.23
CA GLY A 26 11.49 -2.32 14.16
C GLY A 26 11.70 -2.84 12.74
N VAL A 27 11.75 -1.95 11.75
CA VAL A 27 12.24 -2.26 10.40
C VAL A 27 13.76 -2.39 10.44
N THR A 28 14.29 -3.44 9.84
CA THR A 28 15.74 -3.58 9.61
C THR A 28 16.01 -3.58 8.12
N SER A 29 17.01 -2.84 7.67
CA SER A 29 17.41 -2.82 6.27
C SER A 29 18.93 -2.82 6.12
N LYS A 30 19.40 -3.21 4.94
CA LYS A 30 20.75 -2.93 4.47
C LYS A 30 20.97 -1.44 4.23
N GLN A 31 22.15 -1.06 3.75
CA GLN A 31 22.44 0.32 3.37
C GLN A 31 21.62 0.69 2.13
N LEU A 32 20.40 1.17 2.37
CA LEU A 32 19.47 1.62 1.35
C LEU A 32 19.37 3.14 1.36
N SER A 33 19.23 3.75 0.20
CA SER A 33 18.89 5.16 0.06
C SER A 33 17.66 5.37 -0.82
N ILE A 34 16.96 6.48 -0.59
CA ILE A 34 15.84 6.91 -1.41
C ILE A 34 16.37 7.97 -2.36
N ARG A 35 16.27 7.73 -3.66
CA ARG A 35 16.70 8.68 -4.69
C ARG A 35 15.57 8.98 -5.67
N SER A 36 15.65 10.13 -6.32
CA SER A 36 14.73 10.45 -7.41
C SER A 36 15.12 9.63 -8.63
N VAL A 37 14.12 9.02 -9.28
CA VAL A 37 14.29 8.24 -10.52
C VAL A 37 13.63 9.02 -11.66
N GLY A 38 14.40 9.29 -12.72
CA GLY A 38 13.93 10.03 -13.88
C GLY A 38 13.56 11.50 -13.60
N SER A 39 12.84 12.12 -14.55
CA SER A 39 12.42 13.52 -14.51
C SER A 39 11.07 13.75 -13.83
N ILE A 40 10.28 12.70 -13.61
CA ILE A 40 8.90 12.78 -13.15
C ILE A 40 8.79 12.27 -11.71
N CYS A 41 9.38 12.97 -10.74
CA CYS A 41 9.00 12.90 -9.31
C CYS A 41 8.85 11.49 -8.67
N ASP A 42 9.41 10.45 -9.28
CA ASP A 42 9.32 9.08 -8.81
C ASP A 42 10.51 8.80 -7.92
N ARG A 43 10.30 7.92 -6.94
CA ARG A 43 11.31 7.60 -5.92
C ARG A 43 11.61 6.13 -6.04
N GLY A 44 12.90 5.81 -6.07
CA GLY A 44 13.39 4.44 -6.06
C GLY A 44 14.23 4.20 -4.82
N LEU A 45 14.30 2.93 -4.43
CA LEU A 45 15.26 2.46 -3.45
C LEU A 45 16.54 2.01 -4.15
N PHE A 46 17.67 2.47 -3.63
CA PHE A 46 18.99 2.14 -4.15
C PHE A 46 19.81 1.45 -3.08
N LEU A 47 20.59 0.47 -3.49
CA LEU A 47 21.50 -0.24 -2.61
C LEU A 47 22.87 0.44 -2.63
N GLU A 48 23.46 0.74 -1.47
CA GLU A 48 24.76 1.42 -1.39
C GLU A 48 25.95 0.46 -1.29
N GLU A 49 25.68 -0.84 -1.17
CA GLU A 49 26.70 -1.89 -1.04
C GLU A 49 26.45 -3.03 -2.03
N HIS A 50 27.49 -3.80 -2.35
CA HIS A 50 27.30 -5.02 -3.12
C HIS A 50 26.72 -6.13 -2.24
N VAL A 51 25.68 -6.82 -2.71
CA VAL A 51 25.08 -7.98 -2.01
C VAL A 51 24.91 -9.16 -2.94
N LYS A 52 24.96 -10.36 -2.36
CA LYS A 52 24.76 -11.62 -3.09
C LYS A 52 23.27 -12.00 -3.17
N SER A 53 22.91 -12.81 -4.15
CA SER A 53 21.60 -13.45 -4.25
C SER A 53 21.23 -14.16 -2.93
N GLY A 54 19.95 -14.08 -2.56
CA GLY A 54 19.39 -14.61 -1.31
C GLY A 54 19.60 -13.70 -0.09
N THR A 55 20.34 -12.60 -0.21
CA THR A 55 20.55 -11.66 0.91
C THR A 55 19.25 -10.95 1.27
N VAL A 56 18.93 -10.89 2.57
CA VAL A 56 17.83 -10.06 3.08
C VAL A 56 18.22 -8.59 2.99
N LEU A 57 17.49 -7.83 2.19
CA LEU A 57 17.65 -6.39 1.99
C LEU A 57 16.86 -5.59 3.02
N ALA A 58 15.65 -6.05 3.35
CA ALA A 58 14.81 -5.43 4.36
C ALA A 58 13.89 -6.44 5.06
N SER A 59 13.62 -6.22 6.34
CA SER A 59 12.65 -6.97 7.15
C SER A 59 11.69 -6.00 7.84
N ILE A 60 10.41 -6.11 7.51
CA ILE A 60 9.36 -5.20 7.94
C ILE A 60 8.41 -5.96 8.85
N PRO A 61 8.17 -5.50 10.08
CA PRO A 61 7.10 -6.02 10.93
C PRO A 61 5.75 -5.98 10.23
N TYR A 62 5.06 -7.12 10.12
CA TYR A 62 3.74 -7.18 9.48
C TYR A 62 2.75 -6.20 10.11
N LYS A 63 2.83 -6.00 11.43
CA LYS A 63 2.01 -5.01 12.16
C LYS A 63 2.16 -3.54 11.68
N LEU A 64 3.16 -3.23 10.86
CA LEU A 64 3.35 -1.90 10.24
C LEU A 64 2.69 -1.79 8.87
N CYS A 65 2.27 -2.90 8.28
CA CYS A 65 1.54 -2.88 7.01
C CYS A 65 0.15 -2.22 7.21
N MET A 66 -0.32 -1.51 6.20
CA MET A 66 -1.68 -0.96 6.18
C MET A 66 -2.58 -1.85 5.33
N ASN A 67 -3.47 -2.58 6.00
CA ASN A 67 -4.52 -3.37 5.36
C ASN A 67 -5.73 -3.48 6.30
N ARG A 68 -6.84 -4.02 5.79
CA ARG A 68 -8.07 -4.15 6.59
C ARG A 68 -7.94 -5.03 7.83
N GLU A 69 -7.03 -6.02 7.83
CA GLU A 69 -6.83 -6.92 8.97
C GLU A 69 -6.23 -6.17 10.15
N LEU A 70 -5.18 -5.38 9.90
CA LEU A 70 -4.39 -4.72 10.94
C LEU A 70 -5.01 -3.42 11.43
N LEU A 71 -5.67 -2.69 10.53
CA LEU A 71 -6.34 -1.44 10.85
C LEU A 71 -7.69 -1.67 11.55
N GLY A 72 -8.26 -2.86 11.37
CA GLY A 72 -9.56 -3.24 11.90
C GLY A 72 -10.70 -2.37 11.38
N THR A 73 -11.89 -2.53 11.96
CA THR A 73 -13.10 -1.77 11.60
C THR A 73 -13.30 -0.51 12.46
N ASN A 74 -12.34 -0.18 13.33
CA ASN A 74 -12.51 0.83 14.39
C ASN A 74 -12.32 2.28 13.93
N SER A 75 -12.20 2.54 12.64
CA SER A 75 -12.32 3.91 12.15
C SER A 75 -13.76 4.39 12.35
N LYS A 76 -13.94 5.34 13.27
CA LYS A 76 -15.24 5.96 13.60
C LYS A 76 -15.95 6.60 12.40
N PHE A 77 -15.22 6.79 11.30
CA PHE A 77 -15.69 7.53 10.14
C PHE A 77 -15.84 6.68 8.89
N LEU A 78 -15.19 5.52 8.83
CA LEU A 78 -15.23 4.69 7.64
C LEU A 78 -16.31 3.63 7.76
N PRO A 79 -17.02 3.34 6.66
CA PRO A 79 -17.85 2.15 6.62
C PRO A 79 -16.98 0.91 6.87
N PRO A 80 -17.50 -0.11 7.59
CA PRO A 80 -16.89 -1.42 7.61
C PRO A 80 -16.67 -1.93 6.18
N ALA A 81 -15.54 -2.57 5.90
CA ALA A 81 -15.23 -3.10 4.57
C ALA A 81 -16.36 -3.97 3.99
N PRO A 82 -17.03 -4.86 4.75
CA PRO A 82 -18.16 -5.63 4.23
C PRO A 82 -19.35 -4.76 3.80
N LEU A 83 -19.60 -3.65 4.50
CA LEU A 83 -20.70 -2.73 4.21
C LEU A 83 -20.39 -1.87 2.97
N LEU A 84 -19.13 -1.50 2.78
CA LEU A 84 -18.67 -0.89 1.53
C LEU A 84 -18.73 -1.89 0.38
N GLY A 85 -18.26 -3.13 0.57
CA GLY A 85 -18.33 -4.22 -0.40
C GLY A 85 -19.76 -4.49 -0.86
N LEU A 86 -20.73 -4.58 0.05
CA LEU A 86 -22.15 -4.73 -0.31
C LEU A 86 -22.70 -3.54 -1.10
N ALA A 87 -22.29 -2.31 -0.76
CA ALA A 87 -22.71 -1.11 -1.48
C ALA A 87 -22.13 -1.07 -2.90
N LEU A 88 -20.91 -1.55 -3.08
CA LEU A 88 -20.19 -1.56 -4.35
C LEU A 88 -20.45 -2.81 -5.19
N HIS A 89 -20.95 -3.90 -4.60
CA HIS A 89 -21.39 -5.10 -5.31
C HIS A 89 -22.52 -4.77 -6.31
N LYS A 90 -23.41 -3.83 -5.96
CA LYS A 90 -24.44 -3.34 -6.90
C LYS A 90 -23.85 -2.61 -8.11
N ALA A 91 -22.61 -2.11 -8.00
CA ALA A 91 -21.84 -1.49 -9.06
C ALA A 91 -20.87 -2.47 -9.76
N ARG A 92 -21.07 -3.78 -9.56
CA ARG A 92 -20.27 -4.87 -10.16
C ARG A 92 -18.78 -4.77 -9.85
N LEU A 93 -18.42 -4.17 -8.71
CA LEU A 93 -17.04 -4.17 -8.26
C LEU A 93 -16.68 -5.53 -7.66
N ASN A 94 -15.53 -6.07 -8.06
CA ASN A 94 -15.01 -7.30 -7.49
C ASN A 94 -14.63 -7.11 -5.99
N PRO A 95 -14.59 -8.18 -5.19
CA PRO A 95 -14.23 -8.08 -3.77
C PRO A 95 -12.87 -7.41 -3.55
N GLU A 96 -11.88 -7.73 -4.39
CA GLU A 96 -10.55 -7.14 -4.35
C GLU A 96 -10.56 -5.62 -4.55
N GLY A 97 -11.27 -5.12 -5.57
CA GLY A 97 -11.40 -3.68 -5.81
C GLY A 97 -12.14 -2.97 -4.68
N ALA A 98 -13.07 -3.65 -4.00
CA ALA A 98 -13.72 -3.10 -2.81
C ALA A 98 -12.73 -2.93 -1.64
N GLU A 99 -11.80 -3.87 -1.47
CA GLU A 99 -10.72 -3.77 -0.48
C GLU A 99 -9.73 -2.64 -0.82
N HIS A 100 -9.36 -2.49 -2.09
CA HIS A 100 -8.52 -1.37 -2.55
C HIS A 100 -9.18 -0.01 -2.26
N LEU A 101 -10.48 0.13 -2.56
CA LEU A 101 -11.23 1.35 -2.26
C LEU A 101 -11.41 1.59 -0.77
N TRP A 102 -11.59 0.54 0.02
CA TRP A 102 -11.65 0.67 1.48
C TRP A 102 -10.33 1.22 2.03
N LEU A 103 -9.20 0.64 1.61
CA LEU A 103 -7.87 1.09 2.02
C LEU A 103 -7.59 2.52 1.52
N ALA A 104 -8.02 2.86 0.30
CA ALA A 104 -7.93 4.21 -0.25
C ALA A 104 -8.71 5.23 0.59
N LEU A 105 -9.94 4.90 0.99
CA LEU A 105 -10.72 5.74 1.90
C LEU A 105 -10.01 5.91 3.24
N TYR A 106 -9.43 4.84 3.79
CA TYR A 106 -8.64 4.90 5.02
C TYR A 106 -7.46 5.88 4.89
N ILE A 107 -6.64 5.73 3.86
CA ILE A 107 -5.50 6.62 3.60
C ILE A 107 -5.95 8.06 3.38
N ALA A 108 -7.03 8.28 2.64
CA ALA A 108 -7.59 9.62 2.43
C ALA A 108 -7.95 10.30 3.77
N THR A 109 -8.43 9.54 4.75
CA THR A 109 -8.69 10.07 6.10
C THR A 109 -7.42 10.33 6.91
N LEU A 110 -6.42 9.45 6.81
CA LEU A 110 -5.15 9.62 7.52
C LEU A 110 -4.37 10.85 7.09
N ARG A 111 -4.37 11.15 5.79
CA ARG A 111 -3.64 12.28 5.23
C ARG A 111 -4.09 13.63 5.76
N VAL A 112 -5.35 13.75 6.17
CA VAL A 112 -5.89 15.01 6.71
C VAL A 112 -5.81 15.02 8.24
N GLN A 113 -5.64 13.86 8.88
CA GLN A 113 -5.39 13.73 10.32
C GLN A 113 -4.00 13.15 10.66
N PRO A 114 -2.89 13.63 10.06
CA PRO A 114 -1.57 13.01 10.22
C PRO A 114 -1.06 13.12 11.67
N LYS A 115 -1.57 14.07 12.45
CA LYS A 115 -1.18 14.27 13.86
C LYS A 115 -1.68 13.17 14.80
N ARG A 116 -2.58 12.29 14.35
CA ARG A 116 -3.14 11.22 15.19
C ARG A 116 -2.47 9.87 15.02
N GLU A 117 -1.72 9.67 13.94
CA GLU A 117 -1.17 8.36 13.63
C GLU A 117 0.35 8.43 13.40
N SER A 118 1.01 7.34 13.78
CA SER A 118 2.47 7.18 13.70
C SER A 118 3.01 7.20 12.27
N PHE A 119 2.17 7.14 11.24
CA PHE A 119 2.57 6.97 9.84
C PHE A 119 2.91 8.27 9.08
N GLY A 120 2.93 9.43 9.74
CA GLY A 120 3.27 10.71 9.12
C GLY A 120 4.56 10.68 8.27
N PRO A 121 5.69 10.20 8.80
CA PRO A 121 6.94 10.10 8.04
C PRO A 121 6.85 9.18 6.80
N TYR A 122 6.05 8.11 6.88
CA TYR A 122 5.82 7.21 5.76
C TYR A 122 5.06 7.90 4.61
N PHE A 123 4.00 8.66 4.90
CA PHE A 123 3.27 9.38 3.85
C PHE A 123 4.09 10.51 3.20
N ASP A 124 5.09 11.05 3.89
CA ASP A 124 5.97 12.08 3.34
C ASP A 124 6.93 11.53 2.26
N VAL A 125 7.21 10.22 2.30
CA VAL A 125 8.13 9.56 1.36
C VAL A 125 7.45 8.88 0.18
N LEU A 126 6.14 8.64 0.25
CA LEU A 126 5.41 7.99 -0.84
C LEU A 126 5.47 8.79 -2.16
N PRO A 127 5.40 8.10 -3.31
CA PRO A 127 5.41 8.74 -4.62
C PRO A 127 4.23 9.69 -4.78
N ASN A 128 4.44 10.75 -5.55
CA ASN A 128 3.38 11.69 -5.88
C ASN A 128 2.48 11.06 -6.97
N THR A 129 1.17 11.04 -6.73
CA THR A 129 0.20 10.51 -7.71
C THR A 129 0.21 11.28 -9.03
N LEU A 130 0.72 12.52 -9.03
CA LEU A 130 0.89 13.29 -10.25
C LEU A 130 1.88 12.63 -11.24
N ALA A 131 2.89 11.93 -10.74
CA ALA A 131 3.81 11.18 -11.61
C ALA A 131 3.07 10.03 -12.30
N LEU A 132 2.21 9.32 -11.57
CA LEU A 132 1.36 8.27 -12.12
C LEU A 132 0.37 8.81 -13.15
N GLU A 133 -0.26 9.96 -12.90
CA GLU A 133 -1.16 10.60 -13.86
C GLU A 133 -0.44 11.01 -15.15
N LEU A 134 0.78 11.56 -15.04
CA LEU A 134 1.60 11.92 -16.20
C LEU A 134 2.07 10.68 -16.97
N GLY A 135 2.49 9.63 -16.25
CA GLY A 135 2.83 8.34 -16.83
C GLY A 135 1.65 7.76 -17.62
N ARG A 136 0.47 7.66 -17.00
CA ARG A 136 -0.76 7.21 -17.68
C ARG A 136 -1.08 8.01 -18.94
N LYS A 137 -0.87 9.33 -18.93
CA LYS A 137 -1.07 10.17 -20.13
C LYS A 137 -0.06 9.85 -21.22
N ALA A 138 1.22 9.70 -20.88
CA ALA A 138 2.24 9.30 -21.85
C ALA A 138 1.95 7.90 -22.42
N THR A 139 1.50 6.96 -21.58
CA THR A 139 1.12 5.63 -22.03
C THR A 139 -0.12 5.64 -22.93
N LEU A 140 -1.13 6.46 -22.60
CA LEU A 140 -2.31 6.66 -23.45
C LEU A 140 -1.96 7.14 -24.86
N GLU A 141 -0.90 7.95 -25.01
CA GLU A 141 -0.41 8.42 -26.31
C GLU A 141 0.29 7.30 -27.10
N SER A 142 0.78 6.26 -26.42
CA SER A 142 1.46 5.11 -27.03
C SER A 142 0.54 3.92 -27.36
N LEU A 143 -0.60 3.78 -26.68
CA LEU A 143 -1.56 2.69 -26.90
C LEU A 143 -2.38 2.91 -28.18
N ALA A 144 -2.66 1.82 -28.91
CA ALA A 144 -3.46 1.86 -30.14
C ALA A 144 -4.54 0.76 -30.17
N GLY A 145 -5.59 0.98 -30.97
CA GLY A 145 -6.60 -0.05 -31.25
C GLY A 145 -7.41 -0.49 -30.02
N SER A 146 -7.48 -1.81 -29.80
CA SER A 146 -8.24 -2.43 -28.71
C SER A 146 -7.68 -2.09 -27.32
N GLU A 147 -6.35 -2.06 -27.16
CA GLU A 147 -5.69 -1.79 -25.88
C GLU A 147 -6.04 -0.41 -25.31
N LEU A 148 -6.20 0.59 -26.19
CA LEU A 148 -6.62 1.93 -25.82
C LEU A 148 -8.08 1.96 -25.32
N ASN A 149 -8.95 1.15 -25.91
CA ASN A 149 -10.35 1.05 -25.49
C ASN A 149 -10.44 0.34 -24.13
N ASP A 150 -9.70 -0.74 -23.95
CA ASP A 150 -9.64 -1.49 -22.69
C ASP A 150 -9.13 -0.60 -21.56
N PHE A 151 -8.05 0.15 -21.78
CA PHE A 151 -7.55 1.13 -20.82
C PHE A 151 -8.62 2.16 -20.44
N ARG A 152 -9.32 2.74 -21.43
CA ARG A 152 -10.36 3.75 -21.18
C ARG A 152 -11.54 3.19 -20.41
N GLU A 153 -11.91 1.93 -20.67
CA GLU A 153 -12.98 1.24 -19.94
C GLU A 153 -12.57 1.01 -18.48
N ILE A 154 -11.35 0.53 -18.23
CA ILE A 154 -10.77 0.37 -16.88
C ILE A 154 -10.76 1.71 -16.13
N GLU A 155 -10.30 2.78 -16.78
CA GLU A 155 -10.25 4.12 -16.19
C GLU A 155 -11.65 4.65 -15.86
N ALA A 156 -12.61 4.51 -16.78
CA ALA A 156 -13.98 4.97 -16.59
C ALA A 156 -14.69 4.21 -15.46
N ALA A 157 -14.55 2.87 -15.43
CA ALA A 157 -15.08 2.02 -14.37
C ALA A 157 -14.51 2.43 -13.02
N THR A 158 -13.18 2.59 -12.93
CA THR A 158 -12.51 2.95 -11.69
C THR A 158 -12.95 4.32 -11.18
N ARG A 159 -13.03 5.35 -12.03
CA ARG A 159 -13.53 6.69 -11.64
C ARG A 159 -14.96 6.63 -11.10
N SER A 160 -15.81 5.81 -11.72
CA SER A 160 -17.18 5.58 -11.25
C SER A 160 -17.20 4.97 -9.85
N HIS A 161 -16.37 3.95 -9.61
CA HIS A 161 -16.28 3.27 -8.31
C HIS A 161 -15.70 4.18 -7.21
N VAL A 162 -14.65 4.95 -7.51
CA VAL A 162 -14.08 5.97 -6.60
C VAL A 162 -15.13 7.01 -6.21
N SER A 163 -15.88 7.51 -7.19
CA SER A 163 -16.97 8.47 -6.96
C SER A 163 -18.09 7.88 -6.09
N LEU A 164 -18.44 6.61 -6.33
CA LEU A 164 -19.45 5.91 -5.53
C LEU A 164 -18.97 5.69 -4.09
N ALA A 165 -17.72 5.27 -3.90
CA ALA A 165 -17.11 5.05 -2.59
C ALA A 165 -17.05 6.34 -1.75
N GLY A 166 -16.60 7.46 -2.35
CA GLY A 166 -16.56 8.75 -1.67
C GLY A 166 -17.96 9.23 -1.24
N ARG A 167 -18.96 9.11 -2.13
CA ARG A 167 -20.37 9.45 -1.79
C ARG A 167 -20.94 8.57 -0.68
N PHE A 168 -20.62 7.28 -0.72
CA PHE A 168 -21.07 6.34 0.30
C PHE A 168 -20.44 6.64 1.66
N ALA A 169 -19.13 6.88 1.73
CA ALA A 169 -18.44 7.27 2.95
C ALA A 169 -18.99 8.59 3.53
N SER A 170 -19.24 9.58 2.68
CA SER A 170 -19.88 10.85 3.09
C SER A 170 -21.26 10.63 3.72
N ARG A 171 -22.10 9.78 3.10
CA ARG A 171 -23.43 9.44 3.62
C ARG A 171 -23.36 8.66 4.93
N TYR A 172 -22.43 7.70 5.01
CA TYR A 172 -22.20 6.90 6.22
C TYR A 172 -21.83 7.79 7.42
N ALA A 173 -20.89 8.71 7.24
CA ALA A 173 -20.52 9.66 8.27
C ALA A 173 -21.69 10.59 8.66
N ALA A 174 -22.48 11.05 7.67
CA ALA A 174 -23.65 11.88 7.94
C ALA A 174 -24.70 11.16 8.80
N LEU A 175 -24.92 9.87 8.54
CA LEU A 175 -25.84 9.03 9.31
C LEU A 175 -25.34 8.82 10.75
N HIS A 176 -24.05 8.53 10.92
CA HIS A 176 -23.43 8.42 12.25
C HIS A 176 -23.55 9.70 13.06
N ARG A 177 -23.30 10.86 12.43
CA ARG A 177 -23.48 12.17 13.07
C ARG A 177 -24.94 12.41 13.49
N ARG A 178 -25.91 12.02 12.67
CA ARG A 178 -27.34 12.14 13.00
C ARG A 178 -27.71 11.24 14.18
N ARG A 179 -27.20 10.01 14.20
CA ARG A 179 -27.43 9.05 15.30
C ARG A 179 -26.83 9.57 16.61
N ALA A 180 -25.62 10.11 16.55
CA ALA A 180 -24.94 10.73 17.69
C ALA A 180 -25.75 11.86 18.34
N ARG A 181 -26.40 12.71 17.53
CA ARG A 181 -27.23 13.84 18.03
C ARG A 181 -28.55 13.40 18.65
N ARG A 182 -29.04 12.19 18.37
CA ARG A 182 -30.35 11.69 18.84
C ARG A 182 -30.25 10.86 20.12
N LEU A 183 -29.04 10.49 20.56
CA LEU A 183 -28.86 9.75 21.81
C LEU A 183 -28.96 10.73 22.99
N PRO A 184 -29.87 10.51 23.95
CA PRO A 184 -30.03 11.39 25.10
C PRO A 184 -28.87 11.14 26.07
N THR A 185 -28.21 12.24 26.47
CA THR A 185 -27.10 12.38 27.43
C THR A 185 -25.69 11.91 27.01
N PRO A 186 -24.64 12.70 27.35
CA PRO A 186 -23.25 12.30 27.23
C PRO A 186 -22.91 11.37 28.40
N SER A 187 -23.23 10.08 28.27
CA SER A 187 -22.51 9.07 29.06
C SER A 187 -21.03 9.08 28.60
N LYS A 188 -20.14 8.45 29.36
CA LYS A 188 -18.68 8.34 29.11
C LYS A 188 -18.28 7.83 27.70
N ALA A 189 -19.24 7.57 26.82
CA ALA A 189 -19.11 7.37 25.37
C ALA A 189 -18.81 8.65 24.56
N SER A 190 -18.66 9.83 25.18
CA SER A 190 -18.28 11.08 24.47
C SER A 190 -16.96 10.95 23.70
N ASP A 191 -16.05 10.10 24.15
CA ASP A 191 -14.78 9.84 23.46
C ASP A 191 -14.96 9.05 22.16
N ALA A 192 -16.12 8.41 21.94
CA ALA A 192 -16.39 7.61 20.75
C ALA A 192 -16.99 8.41 19.58
N LEU A 193 -17.46 9.64 19.82
CA LEU A 193 -18.19 10.41 18.82
C LEU A 193 -17.32 11.48 18.15
N PRO A 194 -17.38 11.60 16.81
CA PRO A 194 -16.72 12.68 16.12
C PRO A 194 -17.22 14.06 16.54
N THR A 195 -16.28 14.96 16.84
CA THR A 195 -16.56 16.39 16.97
C THR A 195 -17.05 16.97 15.63
N SER A 196 -17.75 18.11 15.69
CA SER A 196 -18.18 18.84 14.48
C SER A 196 -17.00 19.12 13.53
N LYS A 197 -15.85 19.51 14.10
CA LYS A 197 -14.63 19.80 13.36
C LYS A 197 -14.11 18.55 12.61
N GLU A 198 -13.98 17.42 13.32
CA GLU A 198 -13.52 16.16 12.71
C GLU A 198 -14.44 15.66 11.60
N TYR A 199 -15.75 15.87 11.73
CA TYR A 199 -16.70 15.52 10.68
C TYR A 199 -16.54 16.36 9.41
N HIS A 200 -16.40 17.68 9.55
CA HIS A 200 -16.15 18.54 8.39
C HIS A 200 -14.82 18.19 7.72
N THR A 201 -13.78 17.96 8.53
CA THR A 201 -12.51 17.43 8.05
C THR A 201 -12.69 16.13 7.29
N PHE A 202 -13.45 15.16 7.83
CA PHE A 202 -13.72 13.89 7.16
C PHE A 202 -14.44 14.05 5.81
N ILE A 203 -15.45 14.92 5.70
CA ILE A 203 -16.10 15.19 4.42
C ILE A 203 -15.08 15.67 3.39
N ASP A 204 -14.21 16.62 3.77
CA ASP A 204 -13.17 17.13 2.90
C ASP A 204 -12.18 16.01 2.49
N CYS A 205 -11.88 15.06 3.40
CA CYS A 205 -11.07 13.87 3.12
C CYS A 205 -11.71 12.96 2.07
N THR A 206 -13.03 12.82 2.11
CA THR A 206 -13.80 11.95 1.19
C THR A 206 -14.18 12.63 -0.12
N SER A 207 -13.60 13.80 -0.43
CA SER A 207 -13.76 14.41 -1.75
C SER A 207 -13.24 13.50 -2.85
N HIS A 208 -13.86 13.56 -4.03
CA HIS A 208 -13.50 12.72 -5.16
C HIS A 208 -12.01 12.75 -5.47
N ALA A 209 -11.40 13.94 -5.51
CA ALA A 209 -9.97 14.12 -5.79
C ALA A 209 -9.07 13.42 -4.76
N ASN A 210 -9.42 13.52 -3.47
CA ASN A 210 -8.63 12.89 -2.41
C ASN A 210 -8.74 11.36 -2.43
N VAL A 211 -9.96 10.83 -2.65
CA VAL A 211 -10.17 9.38 -2.75
C VAL A 211 -9.52 8.83 -4.02
N ALA A 212 -9.61 9.54 -5.15
CA ALA A 212 -8.93 9.16 -6.38
C ALA A 212 -7.41 9.07 -6.19
N ALA A 213 -6.79 10.11 -5.61
CA ALA A 213 -5.35 10.11 -5.36
C ALA A 213 -4.95 9.05 -4.29
N ALA A 214 -5.78 8.77 -3.30
CA ALA A 214 -5.51 7.66 -2.38
C ALA A 214 -5.64 6.29 -3.07
N HIS A 215 -6.61 6.14 -3.96
CA HIS A 215 -6.85 4.92 -4.71
C HIS A 215 -5.74 4.63 -5.71
N ASP A 216 -5.26 5.65 -6.41
CA ASP A 216 -4.12 5.56 -7.31
C ASP A 216 -2.85 5.12 -6.60
N LEU A 217 -2.60 5.63 -5.39
CA LEU A 217 -1.51 5.13 -4.54
C LEU A 217 -1.71 3.65 -4.21
N VAL A 218 -2.90 3.25 -3.75
CA VAL A 218 -3.17 1.87 -3.31
C VAL A 218 -3.02 0.90 -4.47
N ILE A 219 -3.60 1.20 -5.63
CA ILE A 219 -3.46 0.36 -6.82
C ILE A 219 -1.99 0.26 -7.24
N SER A 220 -1.28 1.38 -7.33
CA SER A 220 0.10 1.38 -7.82
C SER A 220 1.10 0.74 -6.87
N ARG A 221 0.88 0.79 -5.55
CA ARG A 221 1.90 0.42 -4.56
C ARG A 221 1.51 -0.68 -3.58
N SER A 222 0.25 -1.12 -3.52
CA SER A 222 -0.12 -2.20 -2.60
C SER A 222 0.26 -3.58 -3.12
N PHE A 223 0.61 -4.45 -2.17
CA PHE A 223 0.93 -5.85 -2.39
C PHE A 223 -0.22 -6.75 -1.93
N PRO A 224 -0.53 -7.84 -2.65
CA PRO A 224 -1.49 -8.84 -2.20
C PRO A 224 -0.83 -9.72 -1.12
N LEU A 225 -0.94 -9.33 0.15
CA LEU A 225 -0.39 -10.14 1.24
C LEU A 225 -1.41 -11.21 1.69
N PRO A 226 -0.97 -12.44 2.02
CA PRO A 226 -1.84 -13.45 2.60
C PRO A 226 -2.43 -12.96 3.92
N TRP A 227 -3.71 -13.23 4.14
CA TRP A 227 -4.38 -12.97 5.42
C TRP A 227 -3.60 -13.63 6.57
N GLY A 228 -3.40 -12.90 7.67
CA GLY A 228 -2.62 -13.32 8.82
C GLY A 228 -1.10 -13.38 8.59
N CYS A 229 -0.60 -12.86 7.46
CA CYS A 229 0.78 -13.00 7.03
C CYS A 229 1.22 -14.48 7.07
N ARG A 230 0.43 -15.33 6.40
CA ARG A 230 0.78 -16.74 6.18
C ARG A 230 2.17 -16.82 5.56
N GLU A 231 2.99 -17.75 6.03
CA GLU A 231 4.40 -17.85 5.67
C GLU A 231 4.55 -18.41 4.26
N SER A 232 5.20 -17.66 3.36
CA SER A 232 5.56 -18.10 2.02
C SER A 232 6.90 -18.83 2.00
N ALA A 233 7.82 -18.42 2.89
CA ALA A 233 9.17 -18.97 2.96
C ALA A 233 9.15 -20.51 3.13
N PRO A 234 10.01 -21.25 2.42
CA PRO A 234 11.19 -20.78 1.68
C PRO A 234 10.94 -20.27 0.25
N ARG A 235 9.69 -20.30 -0.24
CA ARG A 235 9.34 -19.78 -1.56
C ARG A 235 9.07 -18.27 -1.52
N ASP A 236 9.34 -17.58 -2.61
CA ASP A 236 8.89 -16.19 -2.72
C ASP A 236 7.36 -16.14 -2.72
N LEU A 237 6.86 -14.95 -2.44
CA LEU A 237 5.43 -14.73 -2.24
C LEU A 237 4.64 -14.95 -3.53
N ALA A 238 5.18 -14.60 -4.70
CA ALA A 238 4.47 -14.76 -5.97
C ALA A 238 4.25 -16.24 -6.25
N THR A 239 5.32 -17.04 -6.22
CA THR A 239 5.22 -18.50 -6.39
C THR A 239 4.34 -19.14 -5.32
N PHE A 240 4.41 -18.67 -4.07
CA PHE A 240 3.53 -19.18 -3.00
C PHE A 240 2.04 -18.95 -3.30
N LEU A 241 1.68 -17.78 -3.82
CA LEU A 241 0.29 -17.43 -4.16
C LEU A 241 -0.20 -18.18 -5.39
N GLU A 242 0.67 -18.41 -6.38
CA GLU A 242 0.35 -19.19 -7.57
C GLU A 242 0.12 -20.67 -7.26
N GLU A 243 0.96 -21.26 -6.40
CA GLU A 243 0.92 -22.70 -6.09
C GLU A 243 -0.09 -23.07 -4.99
N THR A 244 -0.57 -22.09 -4.21
CA THR A 244 -1.46 -22.36 -3.08
C THR A 244 -2.88 -21.90 -3.41
N GLU A 245 -3.74 -22.86 -3.73
CA GLU A 245 -5.18 -22.63 -3.86
C GLU A 245 -5.78 -22.10 -2.54
N ASP A 246 -6.83 -21.29 -2.65
CA ASP A 246 -7.61 -20.73 -1.53
C ASP A 246 -6.85 -19.83 -0.53
N VAL A 247 -5.73 -19.20 -0.94
CA VAL A 247 -5.11 -18.16 -0.12
C VAL A 247 -5.89 -16.85 -0.25
N GLU A 248 -6.65 -16.51 0.79
CA GLU A 248 -7.23 -15.17 0.90
C GLU A 248 -6.12 -14.13 1.02
N THR A 249 -6.07 -13.18 0.09
CA THR A 249 -5.14 -12.06 0.08
C THR A 249 -5.83 -10.76 0.44
N VAL A 250 -5.05 -9.80 0.93
CA VAL A 250 -5.50 -8.42 1.19
C VAL A 250 -4.54 -7.41 0.61
N PRO A 251 -5.04 -6.37 -0.07
CA PRO A 251 -4.19 -5.26 -0.50
C PRO A 251 -3.55 -4.63 0.73
N SER A 252 -2.22 -4.57 0.71
CA SER A 252 -1.42 -4.10 1.83
C SER A 252 -0.38 -3.13 1.34
N LEU A 253 -0.39 -1.92 1.89
CA LEU A 253 0.77 -1.04 1.78
C LEU A 253 1.81 -1.47 2.82
N VAL A 254 3.03 -1.71 2.36
CA VAL A 254 4.15 -2.19 3.17
C VAL A 254 5.23 -1.10 3.18
N PRO A 255 5.41 -0.39 4.31
CA PRO A 255 6.43 0.64 4.40
C PRO A 255 7.79 0.13 3.95
N LEU A 256 8.53 0.98 3.21
CA LEU A 256 9.76 0.65 2.50
C LEU A 256 9.55 -0.15 1.20
N LEU A 257 8.81 -1.26 1.21
CA LEU A 257 8.58 -2.07 0.00
C LEU A 257 7.80 -1.31 -1.08
N ASP A 258 6.86 -0.46 -0.67
CA ASP A 258 6.08 0.40 -1.58
C ASP A 258 6.94 1.44 -2.34
N LEU A 259 8.23 1.59 -2.00
CA LEU A 259 9.19 2.45 -2.71
C LEU A 259 10.04 1.68 -3.74
N VAL A 260 9.87 0.36 -3.84
CA VAL A 260 10.52 -0.48 -4.85
C VAL A 260 9.72 -0.37 -6.14
N ASN A 261 10.38 0.03 -7.23
CA ASN A 261 9.71 0.24 -8.52
C ASN A 261 9.52 -1.09 -9.27
N ALA A 262 8.55 -1.12 -10.17
CA ALA A 262 8.35 -2.26 -11.05
C ALA A 262 9.48 -2.30 -12.10
N ALA A 263 9.96 -3.50 -12.40
CA ALA A 263 10.91 -3.69 -13.48
C ALA A 263 10.23 -3.33 -14.82
N PRO A 264 10.89 -2.55 -15.71
CA PRO A 264 10.31 -2.18 -16.99
C PRO A 264 10.13 -3.40 -17.91
N LEU A 265 8.98 -3.52 -18.59
CA LEU A 265 8.59 -4.70 -19.40
C LEU A 265 9.45 -4.88 -20.66
N SER A 266 10.21 -3.87 -21.08
CA SER A 266 10.88 -3.82 -22.39
C SER A 266 12.42 -3.85 -22.34
N SER A 267 13.01 -5.03 -22.54
CA SER A 267 14.27 -5.13 -23.29
C SER A 267 14.35 -6.40 -24.09
N SER A 268 14.66 -6.24 -25.38
CA SER A 268 14.90 -7.25 -26.40
C SER A 268 16.10 -8.18 -26.16
N SER A 269 16.59 -8.30 -24.92
CA SER A 269 17.72 -9.17 -24.55
C SER A 269 17.23 -10.34 -23.68
N PRO A 270 17.25 -11.58 -24.19
CA PRO A 270 16.64 -12.74 -23.54
C PRO A 270 17.46 -13.34 -22.38
N GLN A 271 18.28 -12.57 -21.66
CA GLN A 271 19.23 -13.16 -20.69
C GLN A 271 19.32 -12.60 -19.27
N GLU A 272 18.65 -11.52 -18.87
CA GLU A 272 18.60 -11.18 -17.44
C GLU A 272 17.24 -10.62 -17.05
N GLY A 273 16.56 -11.28 -16.11
CA GLY A 273 15.43 -10.69 -15.41
C GLY A 273 15.88 -9.37 -14.77
N ARG A 274 15.25 -8.26 -15.17
CA ARG A 274 15.58 -6.93 -14.64
C ARG A 274 15.19 -6.78 -13.18
N SER A 275 14.17 -7.53 -12.74
CA SER A 275 13.84 -7.66 -11.33
C SER A 275 15.03 -8.26 -10.58
N ASN A 276 15.42 -7.60 -9.50
CA ASN A 276 16.53 -8.03 -8.65
C ASN A 276 16.09 -8.29 -7.21
N CYS A 277 14.78 -8.17 -6.94
CA CYS A 277 14.19 -8.38 -5.64
C CYS A 277 12.98 -9.31 -5.68
N SER A 278 12.76 -10.03 -4.58
CA SER A 278 11.56 -10.82 -4.34
C SER A 278 11.07 -10.67 -2.89
N ILE A 279 9.76 -10.83 -2.69
CA ILE A 279 9.11 -10.69 -1.38
C ILE A 279 8.90 -12.06 -0.76
N PHE A 280 9.04 -12.14 0.56
CA PHE A 280 8.72 -13.29 1.37
C PHE A 280 7.89 -12.89 2.58
N THR A 281 7.02 -13.76 3.05
CA THR A 281 6.35 -13.64 4.35
C THR A 281 6.85 -14.73 5.28
N CYS A 282 7.17 -14.38 6.53
CA CYS A 282 7.82 -15.31 7.46
C CYS A 282 7.59 -14.95 8.93
N THR A 283 8.16 -15.75 9.83
CA THR A 283 8.34 -15.36 11.25
C THR A 283 9.76 -14.90 11.53
N ALA A 284 9.91 -13.96 12.48
CA ALA A 284 11.19 -13.38 12.86
C ALA A 284 12.26 -14.44 13.24
N SER A 285 11.85 -15.61 13.75
CA SER A 285 12.76 -16.72 14.08
C SER A 285 13.36 -17.44 12.88
N GLN A 286 12.80 -17.29 11.68
CA GLN A 286 13.27 -18.00 10.48
C GLN A 286 14.45 -17.29 9.79
N PHE A 287 14.74 -16.04 10.13
CA PHE A 287 15.81 -15.24 9.50
C PHE A 287 16.90 -14.76 10.47
N LEU A 288 16.83 -15.14 11.75
CA LEU A 288 17.92 -14.94 12.71
C LEU A 288 18.93 -16.11 12.61
N HIS A 289 19.90 -15.98 11.70
CA HIS A 289 21.22 -16.64 11.60
C HIS A 289 21.39 -18.17 11.84
N GLU A 290 22.23 -18.78 11.00
CA GLU A 290 23.04 -19.97 11.29
C GLU A 290 23.73 -19.83 12.66
N GLY A 291 23.25 -20.48 13.72
CA GLY A 291 24.03 -20.49 14.97
C GLY A 291 23.36 -20.91 16.27
N THR A 292 22.04 -20.81 16.45
CA THR A 292 21.47 -21.15 17.76
C THR A 292 20.14 -21.91 17.70
N ARG A 293 20.25 -23.24 17.69
CA ARG A 293 19.16 -24.15 18.10
C ARG A 293 18.89 -23.99 19.60
N LYS A 294 17.81 -23.29 19.96
CA LYS A 294 17.04 -23.53 21.20
C LYS A 294 15.67 -22.84 21.09
N THR A 295 14.71 -23.54 20.49
CA THR A 295 13.31 -23.11 20.37
C THR A 295 12.59 -23.26 21.72
N ARG A 296 12.45 -22.16 22.48
CA ARG A 296 11.47 -22.09 23.58
C ARG A 296 10.09 -21.81 22.98
N LYS A 297 9.22 -22.82 22.98
CA LYS A 297 7.82 -22.75 22.55
C LYS A 297 7.00 -21.98 23.60
N VAL A 298 7.00 -20.65 23.51
CA VAL A 298 6.11 -19.80 24.31
C VAL A 298 4.74 -19.79 23.63
N VAL A 299 3.76 -20.45 24.25
CA VAL A 299 2.35 -20.37 23.87
C VAL A 299 1.91 -18.93 24.11
N SER A 300 1.60 -18.22 23.04
CA SER A 300 1.31 -16.80 23.09
C SER A 300 -0.02 -16.51 22.37
N SER A 301 -0.77 -15.52 22.87
CA SER A 301 -2.13 -15.18 22.42
C SER A 301 -2.18 -14.83 20.93
N PRO A 302 -3.34 -14.87 20.24
CA PRO A 302 -3.43 -14.56 18.80
C PRO A 302 -2.80 -13.21 18.42
N ALA A 303 -2.97 -12.16 19.23
CA ALA A 303 -2.35 -10.84 19.03
C ALA A 303 -0.81 -10.86 19.08
N SER A 304 -0.23 -11.79 19.83
CA SER A 304 1.22 -11.97 19.91
C SER A 304 1.81 -12.79 18.75
N ARG A 305 0.98 -13.46 17.95
CA ARG A 305 1.42 -14.23 16.78
C ARG A 305 1.77 -13.30 15.60
N LEU A 306 0.95 -12.28 15.33
CA LEU A 306 1.23 -11.26 14.31
C LEU A 306 2.47 -10.42 14.64
N GLY A 307 2.77 -10.20 15.93
CA GLY A 307 3.94 -9.44 16.37
C GLY A 307 5.28 -10.04 15.94
N ARG A 308 5.31 -11.34 15.61
CA ARG A 308 6.49 -12.06 15.11
C ARG A 308 6.52 -12.18 13.59
N LYS A 309 5.43 -11.85 12.89
CA LYS A 309 5.36 -11.94 11.44
C LYS A 309 6.13 -10.81 10.79
N ARG A 310 6.80 -11.11 9.67
CA ARG A 310 7.60 -10.19 8.88
C ARG A 310 7.21 -10.31 7.41
N VAL A 311 7.28 -9.20 6.71
CA VAL A 311 7.41 -9.15 5.25
C VAL A 311 8.88 -8.83 4.97
N VAL A 312 9.52 -9.61 4.11
CA VAL A 312 10.96 -9.55 3.86
C VAL A 312 11.20 -9.32 2.38
N LEU A 313 12.11 -8.41 2.07
CA LEU A 313 12.64 -8.18 0.73
C LEU A 313 14.00 -8.86 0.64
N CYS A 314 14.18 -9.76 -0.32
CA CYS A 314 15.46 -10.41 -0.59
C CYS A 314 15.95 -10.09 -1.99
N ALA A 315 17.27 -10.10 -2.16
CA ALA A 315 17.90 -10.05 -3.47
C ALA A 315 17.65 -11.37 -4.22
N SER A 316 17.06 -11.33 -5.41
CA SER A 316 16.87 -12.51 -6.25
C SER A 316 18.13 -12.86 -7.06
N ARG A 317 19.01 -11.87 -7.27
CA ARG A 317 20.33 -12.01 -7.90
C ARG A 317 21.37 -11.18 -7.16
N ASP A 318 22.63 -11.28 -7.56
CA ASP A 318 23.67 -10.38 -7.06
C ASP A 318 23.33 -8.94 -7.50
N ILE A 319 23.49 -7.96 -6.59
CA ILE A 319 23.15 -6.55 -6.84
C ILE A 319 24.40 -5.72 -6.55
N ALA A 320 24.82 -4.92 -7.52
CA ALA A 320 25.97 -4.04 -7.33
C ALA A 320 25.62 -2.81 -6.50
N ALA A 321 26.65 -2.20 -5.90
CA ALA A 321 26.48 -0.92 -5.21
C ALA A 321 26.05 0.18 -6.20
N GLY A 322 25.09 0.98 -5.79
CA GLY A 322 24.47 2.04 -6.56
C GLY A 322 23.31 1.59 -7.46
N GLU A 323 22.97 0.31 -7.51
CA GLU A 323 21.84 -0.19 -8.30
C GLU A 323 20.48 0.08 -7.64
N GLU A 324 19.45 0.30 -8.48
CA GLU A 324 18.06 0.42 -8.05
C GLU A 324 17.47 -0.95 -7.74
N LEU A 325 16.67 -1.03 -6.68
CA LEU A 325 15.87 -2.20 -6.36
C LEU A 325 14.62 -2.21 -7.25
N LEU A 326 14.45 -3.30 -7.99
CA LEU A 326 13.36 -3.50 -8.94
C LEU A 326 12.67 -4.83 -8.66
N MET A 327 11.35 -4.83 -8.74
CA MET A 327 10.52 -6.00 -8.53
C MET A 327 9.69 -6.35 -9.76
N ASP A 328 9.46 -7.64 -9.93
CA ASP A 328 8.40 -8.10 -10.82
C ASP A 328 7.07 -8.06 -10.09
N TYR A 329 6.05 -7.51 -10.74
CA TYR A 329 4.69 -7.41 -10.21
C TYR A 329 3.72 -8.37 -10.90
N ASN A 330 4.22 -9.28 -11.77
CA ASN A 330 3.45 -10.31 -12.50
C ASN A 330 2.17 -9.71 -13.12
N ILE A 331 2.32 -8.66 -13.93
CA ILE A 331 1.20 -8.07 -14.68
C ILE A 331 1.40 -8.37 -16.15
N ASP A 332 0.77 -9.45 -16.59
CA ASP A 332 0.82 -9.90 -17.99
C ASP A 332 -0.07 -9.06 -18.92
N ASP A 333 -0.97 -8.23 -18.36
CA ASP A 333 -1.92 -7.40 -19.11
C ASP A 333 -1.41 -5.95 -19.24
N ALA A 334 -0.94 -5.59 -20.42
CA ALA A 334 -0.34 -4.27 -20.70
C ALA A 334 -1.27 -3.08 -20.37
N PRO A 335 -2.57 -3.09 -20.75
CA PRO A 335 -3.55 -2.11 -20.25
C PRO A 335 -3.65 -2.00 -18.72
N ALA A 336 -3.65 -3.13 -18.00
CA ALA A 336 -3.68 -3.13 -16.54
C ALA A 336 -2.36 -2.63 -15.93
N ALA A 337 -1.22 -2.99 -16.50
CA ALA A 337 0.11 -2.51 -16.10
C ALA A 337 0.23 -1.00 -16.33
N ALA A 338 -0.18 -0.52 -17.52
CA ALA A 338 -0.26 0.89 -17.87
C ALA A 338 -1.14 1.66 -16.90
N TYR A 339 -2.30 1.12 -16.55
CA TYR A 339 -3.21 1.73 -15.59
C TYR A 339 -2.63 1.75 -14.17
N ARG A 340 -1.96 0.67 -13.75
CA ARG A 340 -1.46 0.49 -12.39
C ARG A 340 -0.16 1.25 -12.14
N PHE A 341 0.77 1.27 -13.08
CA PHE A 341 2.11 1.83 -12.90
C PHE A 341 2.39 3.06 -13.74
N GLY A 342 1.54 3.38 -14.72
CA GLY A 342 1.72 4.55 -15.58
C GLY A 342 2.85 4.38 -16.60
N PHE A 343 3.27 3.15 -16.89
CA PHE A 343 4.22 2.81 -17.96
C PHE A 343 3.95 1.40 -18.49
N VAL A 344 4.46 1.13 -19.69
CA VAL A 344 4.58 -0.22 -20.30
C VAL A 344 6.07 -0.48 -20.47
#